data_AF-A0A4V2L1K0-F1
#
_entry.id   AF-A0A4V2L1K0-F1
#
_cell.length_a   1.000
_cell.length_b   1.000
_cell.length_c   1.000
_cell.angle_alpha   90.00
_cell.angle_beta   90.00
_cell.angle_gamma   90.00
#
_symmetry.space_group_name_H-M   'P 1'
#
loop_
_entity.id
_entity.type
_entity.pdbx_description
1 polymer ?
#
loop_
_entity_poly.entity_id
_entity_poly.type
_entity_poly.pdbx_seq_one_letter_code
_entity_poly.pdbx_strand_id
1 'polypeptide(L)'
;MQIDKQQVGKRIHQLRTTAGLSMAALASAVGLAGKSTINDWEKGRTLASTERMTKLAVFFKVSTNYLLYGNLTEYVTTIFQKNGLNHSEFNVLLWEYVDLTTTNPNVLSSDVFSPTAHTEQAQSNQTKIATALIAPTINHAIQQIVPAVVQHYQDTTVTYPEPEEIIQAGCYVFRQRIQIIRRTFTGKYNRIVRLLDNVDLYEKLQPDDDFKAYLNQTTTPKEDSRNGFSLDEKYQRQMNQLMTKFHQQLNEINAAYQAELAATEGRQPDSTTDN
;
A
#
# COMPACT_ATOMS: atom_id res chain seq x y z
N MET A 1 5.68 18.88 -8.49
CA MET A 1 5.52 18.32 -7.13
C MET A 1 5.48 19.45 -6.10
N GLN A 2 4.56 19.43 -5.13
CA GLN A 2 4.52 20.44 -4.07
C GLN A 2 5.55 20.11 -2.99
N ILE A 3 6.41 21.07 -2.64
CA ILE A 3 7.44 20.92 -1.61
C ILE A 3 6.80 20.84 -0.22
N ASP A 4 7.18 19.83 0.56
CA ASP A 4 6.75 19.67 1.95
C ASP A 4 7.63 20.54 2.88
N LYS A 5 7.10 21.70 3.26
CA LYS A 5 7.81 22.68 4.11
C LYS A 5 8.21 22.09 5.47
N GLN A 6 7.41 21.18 6.03
CA GLN A 6 7.74 20.58 7.32
C GLN A 6 8.93 19.64 7.20
N GLN A 7 8.98 18.83 6.14
CA GLN A 7 10.12 17.94 5.90
C GLN A 7 11.40 18.72 5.59
N VAL A 8 11.31 19.79 4.80
CA VAL A 8 12.45 20.70 4.58
C VAL A 8 12.95 21.27 5.91
N GLY A 9 12.03 21.76 6.75
CA GLY A 9 12.35 22.28 8.08
C GLY A 9 13.05 21.28 8.98
N LYS A 10 12.56 20.03 9.02
CA LYS A 10 13.17 18.93 9.77
C LYS A 10 14.61 18.65 9.33
N ARG A 11 14.87 18.62 8.01
CA ARG A 11 16.23 18.42 7.48
C ARG A 11 17.17 19.56 7.87
N ILE A 12 16.72 20.81 7.76
CA ILE A 12 17.50 21.99 8.19
C ILE A 12 17.81 21.90 9.69
N HIS A 13 16.82 21.55 10.51
CA HIS A 13 16.99 21.37 11.95
C HIS A 13 18.05 20.29 12.25
N GLN A 14 17.93 19.12 11.63
CA GLN A 14 18.86 17.99 11.79
C GLN A 14 20.29 18.37 11.40
N LEU A 15 20.48 19.02 10.24
CA LEU A 15 21.80 19.47 9.79
C LEU A 15 22.39 20.49 10.77
N ARG A 16 21.58 21.45 11.25
CA ARG A 16 22.01 22.45 12.23
C ARG A 16 22.45 21.81 13.54
N THR A 17 21.65 20.91 14.09
CA THR A 17 21.94 20.26 15.39
C THR A 17 23.14 19.32 15.28
N THR A 18 23.28 18.61 14.17
CA THR A 18 24.43 17.72 13.91
C THR A 18 25.73 18.53 13.80
N ALA A 19 25.66 19.75 13.26
CA ALA A 19 26.78 20.68 13.22
C ALA A 19 27.04 21.40 14.56
N GLY A 20 26.28 21.12 15.62
CA GLY A 20 26.44 21.76 16.93
C GLY A 20 26.06 23.25 16.97
N LEU A 21 25.27 23.72 15.99
CA LEU A 21 25.00 25.16 15.83
C LEU A 21 23.72 25.59 16.54
N SER A 22 23.74 26.77 17.15
CA SER A 22 22.51 27.46 17.58
C SER A 22 21.77 28.05 16.37
N MET A 23 20.47 28.31 16.50
CA MET A 23 19.70 28.99 15.44
C MET A 23 20.27 30.37 15.10
N ALA A 24 20.84 31.08 16.08
CA ALA A 24 21.50 32.36 15.86
C ALA A 24 22.81 32.19 15.08
N ALA A 25 23.62 31.18 15.43
CA ALA A 25 24.86 30.89 14.71
C ALA A 25 24.60 30.53 13.24
N LEU A 26 23.59 29.70 12.98
CA LEU A 26 23.17 29.40 11.60
C LEU A 26 22.68 30.65 10.88
N ALA A 27 21.84 31.47 11.52
CA ALA A 27 21.33 32.70 10.93
C ALA A 27 22.47 33.64 10.51
N SER A 28 23.47 33.85 11.38
CA SER A 28 24.66 34.63 11.05
C SER A 28 25.46 34.03 9.89
N ALA A 29 25.66 32.71 9.90
CA ALA A 29 26.42 32.01 8.85
C ALA A 29 25.79 32.12 7.46
N VAL A 30 24.45 32.14 7.37
CA VAL A 30 23.72 32.30 6.10
C VAL A 30 23.32 33.76 5.80
N GLY A 31 23.83 34.73 6.57
CA GLY A 31 23.62 36.17 6.36
C GLY A 31 22.19 36.63 6.62
N LEU A 32 21.55 36.12 7.68
CA LEU A 32 20.23 36.54 8.17
C LEU A 32 20.38 37.40 9.42
N ALA A 33 19.48 38.39 9.57
CA ALA A 33 19.51 39.33 10.68
C ALA A 33 19.13 38.72 12.05
N GLY A 34 18.47 37.56 12.09
CA GLY A 34 18.08 36.96 13.35
C GLY A 34 17.60 35.51 13.28
N LYS A 35 17.55 34.87 14.46
CA LYS A 35 17.18 33.44 14.63
C LYS A 35 15.73 33.10 14.31
N SER A 36 14.83 34.10 14.24
CA SER A 36 13.39 33.86 14.03
C SER A 36 13.11 33.20 12.69
N THR A 37 13.80 33.63 11.63
CA THR A 37 13.65 33.07 10.29
C THR A 37 14.05 31.60 10.24
N ILE A 38 15.15 31.23 10.90
CA ILE A 38 15.58 29.84 11.02
C ILE A 38 14.54 29.02 11.78
N ASN A 39 14.03 29.53 12.90
CA ASN A 39 12.97 28.87 13.67
C ASN A 39 11.70 28.63 12.83
N ASP A 40 11.29 29.60 12.00
CA ASP A 40 10.11 29.46 11.15
C ASP A 40 10.31 28.45 10.02
N TRP A 41 11.53 28.38 9.45
CA TRP A 41 11.90 27.35 8.47
C TRP A 41 11.91 25.97 9.12
N GLU A 42 12.55 25.81 10.27
CA GLU A 42 12.65 24.51 10.98
C GLU A 42 11.28 23.98 11.41
N LYS A 43 10.35 24.88 11.75
CA LYS A 43 8.96 24.53 12.06
C LYS A 43 8.08 24.34 10.82
N GLY A 44 8.61 24.55 9.62
CA GLY A 44 7.87 24.44 8.35
C GLY A 44 6.78 25.50 8.16
N ARG A 45 6.83 26.62 8.90
CA ARG A 45 5.86 27.73 8.77
C ARG A 45 6.05 28.47 7.46
N THR A 46 7.31 28.70 7.08
CA THR A 46 7.71 29.33 5.83
C THR A 46 8.78 28.50 5.13
N LEU A 47 8.91 28.67 3.82
CA LEU A 47 9.98 28.03 3.03
C LEU A 47 11.04 29.09 2.71
N ALA A 48 12.31 28.72 2.80
CA ALA A 48 13.40 29.58 2.36
C ALA A 48 13.28 29.88 0.86
N SER A 49 13.65 31.10 0.43
CA SER A 49 13.74 31.42 -1.00
C SER A 49 14.83 30.59 -1.68
N THR A 50 14.78 30.45 -3.00
CA THR A 50 15.78 29.69 -3.77
C THR A 50 17.21 30.12 -3.45
N GLU A 51 17.47 31.43 -3.38
CA GLU A 51 18.78 31.97 -3.01
C GLU A 51 19.25 31.53 -1.61
N ARG A 52 18.34 31.57 -0.63
CA ARG A 52 18.65 31.18 0.76
C ARG A 52 18.81 29.67 0.89
N MET A 53 18.04 28.90 0.13
CA MET A 53 18.18 27.44 0.07
C MET A 53 19.55 27.05 -0.51
N THR A 54 20.01 27.72 -1.57
CA THR A 54 21.34 27.52 -2.12
C THR A 54 22.43 27.87 -1.10
N LYS A 55 22.28 28.98 -0.35
CA LYS A 55 23.23 29.33 0.72
C LYS A 55 23.28 28.27 1.82
N LEU A 56 22.14 27.73 2.24
CA LEU A 56 22.08 26.62 3.19
C LEU A 56 22.75 25.36 2.64
N ALA A 57 22.49 25.03 1.37
CA ALA A 57 23.07 23.87 0.70
C ALA A 57 24.60 23.95 0.66
N VAL A 58 25.15 25.10 0.27
CA VAL A 58 26.59 25.38 0.26
C VAL A 58 27.18 25.29 1.67
N PHE A 59 26.53 25.92 2.67
CA PHE A 59 26.99 25.93 4.05
C PHE A 59 27.09 24.52 4.65
N PHE A 60 26.06 23.70 4.44
CA PHE A 60 26.02 22.32 4.93
C PHE A 60 26.72 21.31 4.00
N LYS A 61 27.25 21.74 2.85
CA LYS A 61 27.88 20.88 1.84
C LYS A 61 26.95 19.76 1.35
N VAL A 62 25.67 20.09 1.17
CA VAL A 62 24.64 19.19 0.62
C VAL A 62 24.07 19.78 -0.66
N SER A 63 23.34 18.98 -1.44
CA SER A 63 22.63 19.52 -2.62
C SER A 63 21.36 20.27 -2.18
N THR A 64 20.97 21.27 -2.96
CA THR A 64 19.66 21.95 -2.79
C THR A 64 18.52 20.94 -2.84
N ASN A 65 18.61 19.94 -3.73
CA ASN A 65 17.61 18.88 -3.83
C ASN A 65 17.53 18.01 -2.58
N TYR A 66 18.63 17.72 -1.90
CA TYR A 66 18.59 17.02 -0.61
C TYR A 66 17.82 17.83 0.43
N LEU A 67 18.03 19.15 0.51
CA LEU A 67 17.27 20.00 1.41
C LEU A 67 15.78 20.03 1.07
N LEU A 68 15.42 20.00 -0.22
CA LEU A 68 14.03 20.07 -0.70
C LEU A 68 13.30 18.73 -0.60
N TYR A 69 13.96 17.63 -0.93
CA TYR A 69 13.35 16.33 -1.18
C TYR A 69 13.88 15.19 -0.30
N GLY A 70 15.01 15.38 0.37
CA GLY A 70 15.65 14.33 1.17
C GLY A 70 16.60 13.48 0.34
N ASN A 71 16.98 12.32 0.87
CA ASN A 71 17.77 11.36 0.08
C ASN A 71 16.92 10.76 -1.07
N LEU A 72 17.58 10.08 -2.01
CA LEU A 72 16.90 9.52 -3.18
C LEU A 72 15.80 8.51 -2.79
N THR A 73 16.00 7.71 -1.75
CA THR A 73 15.01 6.75 -1.22
C THR A 73 13.75 7.45 -0.72
N GLU A 74 13.90 8.51 0.07
CA GLU A 74 12.79 9.34 0.58
C GLU A 74 12.05 10.02 -0.57
N TYR A 75 12.80 10.52 -1.56
CA TYR A 75 12.24 11.18 -2.74
C TYR A 75 11.38 10.21 -3.57
N VAL A 76 11.93 9.05 -3.93
CA VAL A 76 11.23 8.00 -4.68
C VAL A 76 9.98 7.53 -3.93
N THR A 77 10.10 7.29 -2.62
CA THR A 77 8.97 6.88 -1.77
C THR A 77 7.86 7.93 -1.78
N THR A 78 8.23 9.21 -1.66
CA THR A 78 7.28 10.33 -1.67
C THR A 78 6.56 10.43 -3.02
N ILE A 79 7.27 10.21 -4.13
CA ILE A 79 6.68 10.21 -5.46
C ILE A 79 5.67 9.08 -5.59
N PHE A 80 6.00 7.86 -5.16
CA PHE A 80 5.03 6.76 -5.20
C PHE A 80 3.78 7.04 -4.36
N GLN A 81 3.95 7.61 -3.16
CA GLN A 81 2.83 7.93 -2.27
C GLN A 81 1.95 9.09 -2.77
N LYS A 82 2.53 10.14 -3.36
CA LYS A 82 1.78 11.35 -3.76
C LYS A 82 1.34 11.33 -5.22
N ASN A 83 2.17 10.79 -6.10
CA ASN A 83 1.97 10.80 -7.54
C ASN A 83 1.61 9.40 -8.05
N GLY A 84 2.34 8.36 -7.63
CA GLY A 84 2.12 6.98 -8.06
C GLY A 84 0.71 6.47 -7.75
N LEU A 85 0.17 6.72 -6.56
CA LEU A 85 -1.20 6.30 -6.19
C LEU A 85 -2.29 6.90 -7.09
N ASN A 86 -2.04 8.07 -7.69
CA ASN A 86 -2.96 8.72 -8.62
C ASN A 86 -2.69 8.36 -10.08
N HIS A 87 -1.60 7.65 -10.37
CA HIS A 87 -1.26 7.20 -11.71
C HIS A 87 -1.96 5.85 -11.99
N SER A 88 -2.73 5.78 -13.08
CA SER A 88 -3.60 4.64 -13.39
C SER A 88 -2.87 3.30 -13.41
N GLU A 89 -1.80 3.20 -14.20
CA GLU A 89 -1.04 1.94 -14.32
C GLU A 89 -0.36 1.54 -13.01
N PHE A 90 0.36 2.47 -12.36
CA PHE A 90 1.01 2.22 -11.09
C PHE A 90 0.03 1.74 -10.03
N ASN A 91 -1.14 2.37 -9.92
CA ASN A 91 -2.17 1.99 -8.98
C ASN A 91 -2.69 0.57 -9.26
N VAL A 92 -2.97 0.22 -10.52
CA VAL A 92 -3.39 -1.14 -10.89
C VAL A 92 -2.33 -2.18 -10.51
N LEU A 93 -1.05 -1.91 -10.82
CA LEU A 93 0.05 -2.82 -10.50
C LEU A 93 0.29 -2.95 -9.00
N LEU A 94 0.17 -1.84 -8.25
CA LEU A 94 0.27 -1.83 -6.80
C LEU A 94 -0.80 -2.74 -6.19
N TRP A 95 -2.06 -2.59 -6.61
CA TRP A 95 -3.15 -3.43 -6.11
C TRP A 95 -2.95 -4.88 -6.50
N GLU A 96 -2.56 -5.17 -7.74
CA GLU A 96 -2.28 -6.54 -8.13
C GLU A 96 -1.14 -7.17 -7.31
N TYR A 97 -0.10 -6.40 -7.02
CA TYR A 97 1.00 -6.85 -6.17
C TYR A 97 0.52 -7.12 -4.74
N VAL A 98 -0.25 -6.21 -4.16
CA VAL A 98 -0.90 -6.40 -2.85
C VAL A 98 -1.73 -7.68 -2.88
N ASP A 99 -2.50 -7.89 -3.94
CA ASP A 99 -3.37 -9.05 -4.07
C ASP A 99 -2.66 -10.39 -4.09
N LEU A 100 -1.48 -10.41 -4.69
CA LEU A 100 -0.65 -11.59 -4.75
C LEU A 100 0.16 -11.83 -3.47
N THR A 101 0.27 -10.84 -2.58
CA THR A 101 1.19 -10.87 -1.43
C THR A 101 0.53 -10.80 -0.06
N THR A 102 -0.72 -10.34 0.06
CA THR A 102 -1.44 -10.32 1.33
C THR A 102 -2.52 -11.40 1.41
N THR A 103 -2.65 -11.98 2.60
CA THR A 103 -3.69 -12.97 2.95
C THR A 103 -4.82 -12.37 3.79
N ASN A 104 -4.77 -11.07 4.13
CA ASN A 104 -5.73 -10.46 5.06
C ASN A 104 -7.06 -10.18 4.36
N PRO A 105 -8.13 -10.97 4.57
CA PRO A 105 -9.38 -10.86 3.80
C PRO A 105 -10.04 -9.48 3.95
N ASN A 106 -9.82 -8.78 5.08
CA ASN A 106 -10.42 -7.46 5.36
C ASN A 106 -9.82 -6.32 4.51
N VAL A 107 -8.63 -6.51 3.94
CA VAL A 107 -8.05 -5.57 2.96
C VAL A 107 -8.61 -5.85 1.55
N LEU A 108 -9.26 -7.00 1.38
CA LEU A 108 -9.53 -7.65 0.10
C LEU A 108 -11.02 -7.86 -0.16
N SER A 109 -11.87 -7.64 0.84
CA SER A 109 -13.31 -7.75 0.70
C SER A 109 -13.85 -6.58 -0.13
N SER A 110 -14.77 -6.91 -1.04
CA SER A 110 -15.55 -5.95 -1.82
C SER A 110 -16.39 -5.01 -0.94
N ASP A 111 -16.48 -5.25 0.37
CA ASP A 111 -17.13 -4.37 1.35
C ASP A 111 -16.51 -2.95 1.41
N VAL A 112 -15.26 -2.78 0.98
CA VAL A 112 -14.66 -1.45 0.78
C VAL A 112 -15.28 -0.71 -0.44
N PHE A 113 -15.96 -1.44 -1.32
CA PHE A 113 -16.56 -0.98 -2.58
C PHE A 113 -18.07 -1.19 -2.69
N SER A 114 -18.75 -1.71 -1.66
CA SER A 114 -20.20 -1.88 -1.64
C SER A 114 -20.93 -0.53 -1.44
N PRO A 115 -21.91 -0.15 -2.29
CA PRO A 115 -22.74 1.04 -2.08
C PRO A 115 -23.75 0.88 -0.92
N THR A 116 -23.87 -0.32 -0.35
CA THR A 116 -24.84 -0.69 0.68
C THR A 116 -24.32 -0.36 2.08
N ALA A 117 -24.12 0.92 2.35
CA ALA A 117 -24.09 1.40 3.73
C ALA A 117 -25.18 2.44 3.92
N HIS A 118 -26.31 1.96 4.43
CA HIS A 118 -27.43 2.78 4.87
C HIS A 118 -27.43 2.86 6.40
N THR A 119 -26.31 3.28 6.99
CA THR A 119 -26.25 3.93 8.31
C THR A 119 -24.93 4.70 8.44
N GLU A 120 -25.01 6.02 8.63
CA GLU A 120 -23.87 6.96 8.61
C GLU A 120 -22.75 6.62 9.63
N GLN A 121 -23.09 5.93 10.72
CA GLN A 121 -22.15 5.58 11.79
C GLN A 121 -21.33 4.30 11.52
N ALA A 122 -21.89 3.29 10.85
CA ALA A 122 -21.18 2.06 10.48
C ALA A 122 -20.17 2.32 9.33
N GLN A 123 -20.59 3.15 8.37
CA GLN A 123 -19.80 3.64 7.25
C GLN A 123 -18.53 4.38 7.71
N SER A 124 -18.65 5.25 8.72
CA SER A 124 -17.49 6.01 9.26
C SER A 124 -16.46 5.11 9.93
N ASN A 125 -16.90 4.07 10.66
CA ASN A 125 -16.00 3.17 11.38
C ASN A 125 -15.34 2.14 10.45
N GLN A 126 -16.07 1.55 9.51
CA GLN A 126 -15.50 0.67 8.48
C GLN A 126 -14.52 1.42 7.58
N THR A 127 -14.83 2.65 7.14
CA THR A 127 -13.92 3.45 6.32
C THR A 127 -12.62 3.78 7.07
N LYS A 128 -12.70 4.07 8.38
CA LYS A 128 -11.52 4.31 9.22
C LYS A 128 -10.67 3.05 9.42
N ILE A 129 -11.29 1.90 9.65
CA ILE A 129 -10.60 0.61 9.83
C ILE A 129 -9.97 0.15 8.51
N ALA A 130 -10.69 0.26 7.39
CA ALA A 130 -10.17 -0.01 6.05
C ALA A 130 -8.99 0.92 5.74
N THR A 131 -9.12 2.23 5.96
CA THR A 131 -8.01 3.19 5.77
C THR A 131 -6.80 2.87 6.65
N ALA A 132 -7.03 2.44 7.90
CA ALA A 132 -5.97 2.08 8.86
C ALA A 132 -5.23 0.78 8.48
N LEU A 133 -5.87 -0.14 7.75
CA LEU A 133 -5.27 -1.40 7.28
C LEU A 133 -4.66 -1.27 5.87
N ILE A 134 -5.27 -0.46 5.01
CA ILE A 134 -4.84 -0.24 3.63
C ILE A 134 -3.53 0.55 3.59
N ALA A 135 -3.41 1.63 4.37
CA ALA A 135 -2.22 2.48 4.32
C ALA A 135 -0.91 1.73 4.69
N PRO A 136 -0.84 0.91 5.76
CA PRO A 136 0.32 0.07 6.03
C PRO A 136 0.62 -0.93 4.91
N THR A 137 -0.41 -1.53 4.31
CA THR A 137 -0.25 -2.53 3.24
C THR A 137 0.31 -1.89 1.97
N ILE A 138 -0.23 -0.75 1.56
CA ILE A 138 0.27 0.06 0.45
C ILE A 138 1.71 0.50 0.72
N ASN A 139 2.00 1.02 1.91
CA ASN A 139 3.34 1.46 2.27
C ASN A 139 4.34 0.31 2.22
N HIS A 140 3.96 -0.87 2.71
CA HIS A 140 4.79 -2.05 2.61
C HIS A 140 5.06 -2.44 1.15
N ALA A 141 4.03 -2.50 0.30
CA ALA A 141 4.19 -2.81 -1.11
C ALA A 141 5.09 -1.80 -1.85
N ILE A 142 4.96 -0.50 -1.55
CA ILE A 142 5.86 0.54 -2.06
C ILE A 142 7.30 0.28 -1.61
N GLN A 143 7.52 0.00 -0.32
CA GLN A 143 8.85 -0.30 0.23
C GLN A 143 9.51 -1.51 -0.44
N GLN A 144 8.73 -2.47 -0.95
CA GLN A 144 9.29 -3.62 -1.68
C GLN A 144 9.92 -3.26 -3.02
N ILE A 145 9.47 -2.18 -3.68
CA ILE A 145 10.00 -1.78 -5.00
C ILE A 145 11.03 -0.66 -4.93
N VAL A 146 10.98 0.19 -3.89
CA VAL A 146 11.85 1.37 -3.74
C VAL A 146 13.34 1.03 -3.88
N PRO A 147 13.91 -0.02 -3.23
CA PRO A 147 15.33 -0.31 -3.36
C PRO A 147 15.77 -0.56 -4.80
N ALA A 148 15.01 -1.33 -5.58
CA ALA A 148 15.35 -1.64 -6.97
C ALA A 148 15.30 -0.39 -7.87
N VAL A 149 14.33 0.50 -7.63
CA VAL A 149 14.22 1.78 -8.36
C VAL A 149 15.37 2.71 -7.98
N VAL A 150 15.72 2.79 -6.69
CA VAL A 150 16.84 3.62 -6.22
C VAL A 150 18.17 3.14 -6.80
N GLN A 151 18.42 1.82 -6.81
CA GLN A 151 19.64 1.23 -7.39
C GLN A 151 19.80 1.63 -8.86
N HIS A 152 18.72 1.57 -9.66
CA HIS A 152 18.75 1.96 -11.07
C HIS A 152 19.29 3.39 -11.31
N TYR A 153 18.98 4.32 -10.40
CA TYR A 153 19.43 5.71 -10.51
C TYR A 153 20.75 6.01 -9.78
N GLN A 154 21.20 5.15 -8.87
CA GLN A 154 22.52 5.29 -8.24
C GLN A 154 23.67 5.08 -9.25
N ASP A 155 23.43 4.25 -10.27
CA ASP A 155 24.38 4.00 -11.35
C ASP A 155 24.37 5.09 -12.44
N THR A 156 23.47 6.07 -12.32
CA THR A 156 23.27 7.14 -13.32
C THR A 156 23.82 8.48 -12.81
N THR A 157 24.20 9.38 -13.71
CA THR A 157 24.63 10.76 -13.39
C THR A 157 23.49 11.64 -12.86
N VAL A 158 22.24 11.19 -12.93
CA VAL A 158 21.04 11.94 -12.52
C VAL A 158 20.71 11.64 -11.05
N THR A 159 20.93 12.64 -10.18
CA THR A 159 20.73 12.47 -8.73
C THR A 159 19.26 12.51 -8.29
N TYR A 160 18.38 13.21 -9.03
CA TYR A 160 16.94 13.32 -8.77
C TYR A 160 16.16 13.31 -10.09
N PRO A 161 15.71 12.13 -10.55
CA PRO A 161 14.97 11.98 -11.82
C PRO A 161 13.59 12.64 -11.77
N GLU A 162 12.98 12.84 -12.94
CA GLU A 162 11.63 13.41 -12.99
C GLU A 162 10.59 12.44 -12.39
N PRO A 163 9.50 12.93 -11.76
CA PRO A 163 8.52 12.07 -11.10
C PRO A 163 7.91 11.00 -12.01
N GLU A 164 7.69 11.33 -13.29
CA GLU A 164 7.15 10.41 -14.28
C GLU A 164 8.10 9.24 -14.58
N GLU A 165 9.41 9.51 -14.70
CA GLU A 165 10.43 8.48 -14.92
C GLU A 165 10.48 7.50 -13.73
N ILE A 166 10.38 8.04 -12.51
CA ILE A 166 10.34 7.24 -11.28
C ILE A 166 9.09 6.34 -11.24
N ILE A 167 7.93 6.88 -11.63
CA ILE A 167 6.69 6.09 -11.70
C ILE A 167 6.83 4.97 -12.72
N GLN A 168 7.37 5.25 -13.90
CA GLN A 168 7.61 4.24 -14.95
C GLN A 168 8.59 3.16 -14.49
N ALA A 169 9.67 3.52 -13.81
CA ALA A 169 10.61 2.58 -13.20
C ALA A 169 9.90 1.72 -12.13
N GLY A 170 9.05 2.32 -11.30
CA GLY A 170 8.21 1.60 -10.34
C GLY A 170 7.28 0.60 -10.99
N CYS A 171 6.58 0.99 -12.06
CA CYS A 171 5.73 0.10 -12.86
C CYS A 171 6.54 -1.07 -13.44
N TYR A 172 7.74 -0.81 -13.97
CA TYR A 172 8.62 -1.85 -14.47
C TYR A 172 8.97 -2.87 -13.38
N VAL A 173 9.42 -2.41 -12.21
CA VAL A 173 9.78 -3.29 -11.08
C VAL A 173 8.57 -4.09 -10.60
N PHE A 174 7.38 -3.47 -10.49
CA PHE A 174 6.16 -4.20 -10.14
C PHE A 174 5.85 -5.31 -11.15
N ARG A 175 5.86 -5.02 -12.46
CA ARG A 175 5.57 -6.04 -13.49
C ARG A 175 6.51 -7.25 -13.36
N GLN A 176 7.80 -7.02 -13.15
CA GLN A 176 8.77 -8.10 -12.96
C GLN A 176 8.47 -8.94 -11.71
N ARG A 177 8.22 -8.29 -10.57
CA ARG A 177 7.91 -8.97 -9.31
C ARG A 177 6.60 -9.75 -9.39
N ILE A 178 5.55 -9.15 -9.95
CA ILE A 178 4.25 -9.77 -10.17
C ILE A 178 4.39 -11.04 -10.99
N GLN A 179 5.16 -11.02 -12.09
CA GLN A 179 5.38 -12.22 -12.92
C GLN A 179 6.01 -13.37 -12.14
N ILE A 180 6.94 -13.07 -11.24
CA ILE A 180 7.57 -14.06 -10.36
C ILE A 180 6.55 -14.59 -9.36
N ILE A 181 5.87 -13.69 -8.62
CA ILE A 181 4.93 -14.06 -7.55
C ILE A 181 3.76 -14.89 -8.10
N ARG A 182 3.23 -14.55 -9.28
CA ARG A 182 2.16 -15.33 -9.94
C ARG A 182 2.52 -16.80 -10.16
N ARG A 183 3.82 -17.13 -10.24
CA ARG A 183 4.31 -18.50 -10.45
C ARG A 183 4.52 -19.26 -9.15
N THR A 184 4.64 -18.56 -8.01
CA THR A 184 4.86 -19.19 -6.71
C THR A 184 3.60 -19.87 -6.20
N PHE A 185 3.76 -20.78 -5.24
CA PHE A 185 2.64 -21.40 -4.55
C PHE A 185 1.77 -20.33 -3.86
N THR A 186 2.37 -19.46 -3.05
CA THR A 186 1.66 -18.38 -2.33
C THR A 186 0.86 -17.48 -3.26
N GLY A 187 1.43 -17.06 -4.40
CA GLY A 187 0.73 -16.20 -5.35
C GLY A 187 -0.46 -16.90 -6.01
N LYS A 188 -0.34 -18.19 -6.34
CA LYS A 188 -1.46 -19.00 -6.85
C LYS A 188 -2.55 -19.17 -5.80
N TYR A 189 -2.17 -19.49 -4.57
CA TYR A 189 -3.08 -19.61 -3.43
C TYR A 189 -3.89 -18.32 -3.22
N ASN A 190 -3.22 -17.17 -3.07
CA ASN A 190 -3.87 -15.88 -2.84
C ASN A 190 -4.85 -15.53 -3.96
N ARG A 191 -4.47 -15.78 -5.22
CA ARG A 191 -5.36 -15.55 -6.37
C ARG A 191 -6.58 -16.47 -6.37
N ILE A 192 -6.43 -17.72 -5.97
CA ILE A 192 -7.58 -18.65 -5.86
C ILE A 192 -8.51 -18.16 -4.76
N VAL A 193 -7.99 -17.89 -3.56
CA VAL A 193 -8.79 -17.36 -2.43
C VAL A 193 -9.55 -16.10 -2.85
N ARG A 194 -8.89 -15.16 -3.53
CA ARG A 194 -9.53 -13.96 -4.09
C ARG A 194 -10.70 -14.24 -5.00
N LEU A 195 -10.53 -15.18 -5.93
CA LEU A 195 -11.59 -15.53 -6.87
C LEU A 195 -12.80 -16.13 -6.14
N LEU A 196 -12.56 -16.86 -5.05
CA LEU A 196 -13.61 -17.48 -4.26
C LEU A 196 -14.29 -16.47 -3.31
N ASP A 197 -13.55 -15.55 -2.70
CA ASP A 197 -14.09 -14.48 -1.85
C ASP A 197 -14.91 -13.46 -2.64
N ASN A 198 -14.53 -13.19 -3.90
CA ASN A 198 -15.29 -12.32 -4.81
C ASN A 198 -16.54 -12.97 -5.40
N VAL A 199 -16.65 -14.31 -5.35
CA VAL A 199 -17.93 -14.96 -5.60
C VAL A 199 -18.76 -14.66 -4.35
N ASP A 200 -19.89 -13.98 -4.50
CA ASP A 200 -20.82 -13.59 -3.43
C ASP A 200 -21.31 -14.79 -2.59
N LEU A 201 -20.44 -15.33 -1.73
CA LEU A 201 -20.72 -16.52 -0.92
C LEU A 201 -21.72 -16.18 0.20
N TYR A 202 -21.89 -14.90 0.51
CA TYR A 202 -22.64 -14.41 1.67
C TYR A 202 -23.55 -13.20 1.40
N GLU A 203 -23.64 -12.68 0.17
CA GLU A 203 -24.61 -11.62 -0.11
C GLU A 203 -26.03 -12.17 0.05
N LYS A 204 -26.61 -11.79 1.19
CA LYS A 204 -28.03 -11.75 1.50
C LYS A 204 -28.77 -13.08 1.46
N LEU A 205 -28.56 -13.87 2.51
CA LEU A 205 -29.65 -14.63 3.15
C LEU A 205 -30.52 -13.73 4.06
N GLN A 206 -30.50 -12.41 3.85
CA GLN A 206 -31.47 -11.52 4.50
C GLN A 206 -32.82 -11.70 3.80
N PRO A 207 -33.95 -11.60 4.51
CA PRO A 207 -35.26 -11.69 3.87
C PRO A 207 -35.40 -10.57 2.83
N ASP A 208 -35.39 -10.95 1.55
CA ASP A 208 -35.66 -10.06 0.43
C ASP A 208 -36.98 -10.53 -0.20
N ASP A 209 -38.05 -9.84 0.17
CA ASP A 209 -39.40 -10.17 -0.27
C ASP A 209 -39.55 -10.03 -1.80
N ASP A 210 -38.81 -9.13 -2.43
CA ASP A 210 -38.80 -8.94 -3.89
C ASP A 210 -38.07 -10.10 -4.59
N PHE A 211 -36.93 -10.53 -4.06
CA PHE A 211 -36.21 -11.71 -4.57
C PHE A 211 -37.03 -12.99 -4.45
N LYS A 212 -37.70 -13.16 -3.31
CA LYS A 212 -38.63 -14.27 -3.08
C LYS A 212 -39.81 -14.22 -4.04
N ALA A 213 -40.38 -13.06 -4.30
CA ALA A 213 -41.46 -12.88 -5.26
C ALA A 213 -41.02 -13.23 -6.69
N TYR A 214 -39.84 -12.76 -7.11
CA TYR A 214 -39.26 -13.07 -8.42
C TYR A 214 -39.11 -14.58 -8.64
N LEU A 215 -38.40 -15.28 -7.74
CA LEU A 215 -38.14 -16.71 -7.90
C LEU A 215 -39.42 -17.56 -7.90
N ASN A 216 -40.42 -17.15 -7.13
CA ASN A 216 -41.70 -17.86 -7.07
C ASN A 216 -42.59 -17.61 -8.29
N GLN A 217 -42.43 -16.46 -8.98
CA GLN A 217 -43.15 -16.16 -10.23
C GLN A 217 -42.52 -16.84 -11.45
N THR A 218 -41.20 -17.02 -11.46
CA THR A 218 -40.46 -17.61 -12.59
C THR A 218 -40.40 -19.14 -12.56
N THR A 219 -41.00 -19.79 -11.54
CA THR A 219 -41.03 -21.24 -11.40
C THR A 219 -42.47 -21.75 -11.38
N THR A 220 -42.77 -22.77 -12.19
CA THR A 220 -44.12 -23.33 -12.29
C THR A 220 -44.46 -24.07 -10.98
N PRO A 221 -45.45 -23.62 -10.19
CA PRO A 221 -45.81 -24.32 -8.95
C PRO A 221 -46.45 -25.66 -9.32
N LYS A 222 -45.84 -26.78 -8.92
CA LYS A 222 -46.58 -28.04 -8.78
C LYS A 222 -47.22 -28.06 -7.40
N GLU A 223 -48.44 -28.59 -7.32
CA GLU A 223 -49.42 -28.49 -6.21
C GLU A 223 -48.90 -28.84 -4.79
N ASP A 224 -47.67 -29.33 -4.64
CA ASP A 224 -47.04 -29.63 -3.36
C ASP A 224 -45.90 -28.65 -3.04
N SER A 225 -46.23 -27.55 -2.36
CA SER A 225 -45.42 -26.78 -1.38
C SER A 225 -43.95 -26.37 -1.69
N ARG A 226 -43.38 -26.69 -2.87
CA ARG A 226 -42.02 -26.33 -3.28
C ARG A 226 -42.10 -25.21 -4.30
N ASN A 227 -41.98 -23.97 -3.84
CA ASN A 227 -41.85 -22.80 -4.70
C ASN A 227 -40.38 -22.58 -5.11
N GLY A 228 -40.13 -21.81 -6.18
CA GLY A 228 -38.78 -21.59 -6.72
C GLY A 228 -37.78 -21.07 -5.69
N PHE A 229 -38.22 -20.24 -4.76
CA PHE A 229 -37.39 -19.73 -3.69
C PHE A 229 -36.82 -20.85 -2.81
N SER A 230 -37.66 -21.81 -2.37
CA SER A 230 -37.21 -22.93 -1.54
C SER A 230 -36.24 -23.88 -2.27
N LEU A 231 -36.37 -23.98 -3.60
CA LEU A 231 -35.49 -24.79 -4.43
C LEU A 231 -34.12 -24.12 -4.60
N ASP A 232 -34.12 -22.83 -4.89
CA ASP A 232 -32.92 -22.01 -5.01
C ASP A 232 -32.13 -22.02 -3.69
N GLU A 233 -32.80 -21.73 -2.56
CA GLU A 233 -32.19 -21.76 -1.23
C GLU A 233 -31.52 -23.11 -0.92
N LYS A 234 -32.16 -24.22 -1.28
CA LYS A 234 -31.61 -25.56 -1.09
C LYS A 234 -30.29 -25.74 -1.84
N TYR A 235 -30.22 -25.31 -3.11
CA TYR A 235 -29.00 -25.45 -3.91
C TYR A 235 -27.93 -24.43 -3.54
N GLN A 236 -28.33 -23.22 -3.14
CA GLN A 236 -27.43 -22.21 -2.59
C GLN A 236 -26.70 -22.73 -1.35
N ARG A 237 -27.42 -23.40 -0.42
CA ARG A 237 -26.81 -24.04 0.75
C ARG A 237 -25.78 -25.12 0.35
N GLN A 238 -26.05 -25.92 -0.68
CA GLN A 238 -25.10 -26.95 -1.15
C GLN A 238 -23.86 -26.32 -1.78
N MET A 239 -24.03 -25.27 -2.59
CA MET A 239 -22.92 -24.53 -3.18
C MET A 239 -22.04 -23.89 -2.09
N ASN A 240 -22.66 -23.27 -1.08
CA ASN A 240 -21.94 -22.67 0.05
C ASN A 240 -21.14 -23.72 0.84
N GLN A 241 -21.71 -24.91 1.06
CA GLN A 241 -21.00 -26.01 1.72
C GLN A 241 -19.79 -26.50 0.91
N LEU A 242 -19.95 -26.65 -0.41
CA LEU A 242 -18.85 -27.05 -1.30
C LEU A 242 -17.71 -26.04 -1.26
N MET A 243 -18.03 -24.76 -1.37
CA MET A 243 -17.06 -23.66 -1.36
C MET A 243 -16.36 -23.55 -0.01
N THR A 244 -17.09 -23.68 1.09
CA THR A 244 -16.52 -23.71 2.45
C THR A 244 -15.51 -24.85 2.59
N LYS A 245 -15.86 -26.05 2.12
CA LYS A 245 -14.95 -27.20 2.17
C LYS A 245 -13.71 -26.98 1.31
N PHE A 246 -13.88 -26.43 0.11
CA PHE A 246 -12.76 -26.11 -0.78
C PHE A 246 -11.81 -25.08 -0.14
N HIS A 247 -12.35 -24.01 0.45
CA HIS A 247 -11.59 -23.04 1.22
C HIS A 247 -10.78 -23.67 2.35
N GLN A 248 -11.42 -24.52 3.16
CA GLN A 248 -10.75 -25.19 4.27
C GLN A 248 -9.58 -26.04 3.78
N GLN A 249 -9.79 -26.88 2.76
CA GLN A 249 -8.74 -27.73 2.21
C GLN A 249 -7.58 -26.91 1.62
N LEU A 250 -7.89 -25.81 0.93
CA LEU A 250 -6.88 -24.92 0.37
C LEU A 250 -6.05 -24.24 1.48
N ASN A 251 -6.68 -23.82 2.57
CA ASN A 251 -6.02 -23.24 3.74
C ASN A 251 -5.11 -24.24 4.45
N GLU A 252 -5.53 -25.50 4.57
CA GLU A 252 -4.71 -26.58 5.13
C GLU A 252 -3.43 -26.80 4.31
N ILE A 253 -3.52 -26.83 2.98
CA ILE A 253 -2.35 -26.95 2.10
C ILE A 253 -1.41 -25.75 2.28
N ASN A 254 -1.94 -24.52 2.33
CA ASN A 254 -1.11 -23.34 2.54
C ASN A 254 -0.45 -23.34 3.92
N ALA A 255 -1.16 -23.71 4.99
CA ALA A 255 -0.60 -23.82 6.33
C ALA A 255 0.59 -24.80 6.37
N ALA A 256 0.45 -25.97 5.73
CA ALA A 256 1.54 -26.94 5.61
C ALA A 256 2.74 -26.36 4.83
N TYR A 257 2.49 -25.72 3.69
CA TYR A 257 3.54 -25.07 2.90
C TYR A 257 4.30 -24.00 3.69
N GLN A 258 3.60 -23.12 4.41
CA GLN A 258 4.24 -22.07 5.22
C GLN A 258 5.08 -22.65 6.37
N ALA A 259 4.60 -23.75 6.99
CA ALA A 259 5.36 -24.43 8.04
C ALA A 259 6.68 -25.02 7.51
N GLU A 260 6.66 -25.63 6.32
CA GLU A 260 7.88 -26.14 5.66
C GLU A 260 8.82 -25.02 5.23
N LEU A 261 8.29 -23.92 4.71
CA LEU A 261 9.08 -22.75 4.33
C LEU A 261 9.82 -22.17 5.55
N ALA A 262 9.12 -21.95 6.66
CA ALA A 262 9.71 -21.44 7.90
C ALA A 262 10.79 -22.37 8.47
N ALA A 263 10.57 -23.70 8.40
CA ALA A 263 11.57 -24.69 8.82
C ALA A 263 12.83 -24.69 7.94
N THR A 264 12.71 -24.28 6.68
CA THR A 264 13.82 -24.17 5.73
C THR A 264 14.62 -22.89 5.97
N GLU A 265 13.95 -21.77 6.25
CA GLU A 265 14.59 -20.49 6.58
C GLU A 265 15.36 -20.56 7.91
N GLY A 266 14.83 -21.25 8.92
CA GLY A 266 15.51 -21.47 10.20
C GLY A 266 16.70 -22.45 10.16
N ARG A 267 16.98 -23.08 9.00
CA ARG A 267 18.13 -23.99 8.80
C ARG A 267 19.30 -23.34 8.04
N GLN A 268 19.25 -22.05 7.71
CA GLN A 268 20.46 -21.38 7.23
C GLN A 268 21.52 -21.41 8.35
N PRO A 269 22.70 -22.01 8.13
CA PRO A 269 23.72 -22.08 9.15
C PRO A 269 24.23 -20.66 9.43
N ASP A 270 24.34 -20.32 10.72
CA ASP A 270 25.22 -19.26 11.19
C ASP A 270 26.57 -19.42 10.48
N SER A 271 26.86 -18.60 9.49
CA SER A 271 28.23 -18.34 9.09
C SER A 271 28.84 -17.39 10.12
N THR A 272 28.99 -17.90 11.34
CA THR A 272 30.00 -17.40 12.27
C THR A 272 31.23 -18.28 12.13
N THR A 273 32.36 -17.61 11.93
CA THR A 273 33.71 -18.03 12.34
C THR A 273 34.23 -19.35 11.80
N ASP A 274 35.16 -19.25 10.83
CA ASP A 274 36.46 -19.89 11.00
C ASP A 274 37.55 -19.17 10.19
N ASN A 275 38.57 -18.73 10.96
CA ASN A 275 39.90 -18.16 10.63
C ASN A 275 40.01 -16.76 10.00
#